data_AF-A0A146KAP8-F1
#
_entry.id   AF-A0A146KAP8-F1
#
_cell.length_a   1.000
_cell.length_b   1.000
_cell.length_c   1.000
_cell.angle_alpha   90.00
_cell.angle_beta   90.00
_cell.angle_gamma   90.00
#
_symmetry.space_group_name_H-M   'P 1'
#
loop_
_entity.id
_entity.type
_entity.pdbx_description
1 polymer ?
#
loop_
_entity_poly.entity_id
_entity_poly.type
_entity_poly.pdbx_seq_one_letter_code
_entity_poly.pdbx_strand_id
1 'polypeptide(L)'
;QLLKLFSIIPEYYMKVNFSDPLLMIIYSFLGTVLVGMFISRRKPAVLLGFLVIDVLIIVTLQKLHVFLSMRQPQLLEDKIITKSYFDDEGLFVMFIIGVPMFVVGMVAGLYLIIGIIFNIFDVNAEVKILKAQQKKNE
;
A
#
# COMPACT_ATOMS: atom_id res chain seq x y z
N GLN A 1 -9.30 -7.43 -19.42
CA GLN A 1 -8.68 -8.29 -18.39
C GLN A 1 -8.87 -7.70 -16.98
N LEU A 2 -8.59 -6.41 -16.74
CA LEU A 2 -8.86 -5.72 -15.46
C LEU A 2 -10.31 -5.83 -14.95
N LEU A 3 -11.32 -5.69 -15.81
CA LEU A 3 -12.74 -5.81 -15.44
C LEU A 3 -13.13 -7.19 -14.89
N LYS A 4 -12.52 -8.27 -15.40
CA LYS A 4 -12.70 -9.63 -14.84
C LYS A 4 -12.02 -9.78 -13.50
N LEU A 5 -10.91 -9.07 -13.27
CA LEU A 5 -10.23 -9.05 -11.99
C LEU A 5 -11.11 -8.44 -10.90
N PHE A 6 -11.79 -7.32 -11.21
CA PHE A 6 -12.69 -6.65 -10.27
C PHE A 6 -13.94 -7.45 -9.90
N SER A 7 -14.44 -8.32 -10.78
CA SER A 7 -15.56 -9.21 -10.45
C SER A 7 -15.15 -10.39 -9.56
N ILE A 8 -13.88 -10.81 -9.61
CA ILE A 8 -13.37 -11.95 -8.82
C ILE A 8 -13.00 -11.51 -7.40
N ILE A 9 -12.59 -10.25 -7.22
CA ILE A 9 -12.18 -9.69 -5.92
C ILE A 9 -13.22 -9.97 -4.81
N PRO A 10 -14.51 -9.59 -4.94
CA PRO A 10 -15.48 -9.75 -3.85
C PRO A 10 -15.73 -11.22 -3.49
N GLU A 11 -15.83 -12.09 -4.50
CA GLU A 11 -15.99 -13.53 -4.32
C GLU A 11 -14.82 -14.15 -3.56
N TYR A 12 -13.61 -13.66 -3.81
CA TYR A 12 -12.41 -14.11 -3.12
C TYR A 12 -12.39 -13.67 -1.65
N TYR A 13 -12.75 -12.42 -1.37
CA TYR A 13 -12.82 -11.91 0.01
C TYR A 13 -13.85 -12.64 0.87
N MET A 14 -14.92 -13.17 0.27
CA MET A 14 -15.89 -14.01 1.00
C MET A 14 -15.32 -15.37 1.44
N LYS A 15 -14.23 -15.84 0.82
CA LYS A 15 -13.55 -17.10 1.18
C LYS A 15 -12.42 -16.88 2.19
N VAL A 16 -12.15 -15.64 2.59
CA VAL A 16 -11.10 -15.30 3.53
C VAL A 16 -11.57 -15.59 4.96
N ASN A 17 -10.93 -16.55 5.62
CA ASN A 17 -10.99 -16.71 7.05
C ASN A 17 -10.13 -15.66 7.77
N PHE A 18 -10.75 -14.61 8.27
CA PHE A 18 -10.08 -13.57 9.07
C PHE A 18 -9.56 -14.06 10.44
N SER A 19 -9.90 -15.29 10.82
CA SER A 19 -9.39 -15.92 12.05
C SER A 19 -8.00 -16.53 11.87
N ASP A 20 -7.46 -16.57 10.64
CA ASP A 20 -6.15 -17.13 10.36
C ASP A 20 -5.04 -16.22 10.93
N PRO A 21 -4.13 -16.75 11.76
CA PRO A 21 -3.09 -15.95 12.42
C PRO A 21 -2.20 -15.16 11.46
N LEU A 22 -1.77 -15.76 10.34
CA LEU A 22 -0.93 -15.09 9.35
C LEU A 22 -1.66 -13.90 8.71
N LEU A 23 -2.95 -14.07 8.46
CA LEU A 23 -3.79 -13.06 7.84
C LEU A 23 -4.02 -11.90 8.81
N MET A 24 -4.31 -12.18 10.08
CA MET A 24 -4.41 -11.16 11.12
C MET A 24 -3.13 -10.32 11.25
N ILE A 25 -1.96 -10.95 11.20
CA ILE A 25 -0.67 -10.24 11.26
C ILE A 25 -0.51 -9.31 10.05
N ILE A 26 -0.79 -9.81 8.85
CA ILE A 26 -0.70 -9.03 7.61
C ILE A 26 -1.64 -7.83 7.64
N TYR A 27 -2.93 -8.03 7.97
CA TYR A 27 -3.90 -6.95 8.05
C TYR A 27 -3.60 -5.95 9.18
N SER A 28 -3.06 -6.41 10.31
CA SER A 28 -2.65 -5.53 11.41
C SER A 28 -1.47 -4.64 11.00
N PHE A 29 -0.49 -5.19 10.29
CA PHE A 29 0.61 -4.41 9.73
C PHE A 29 0.11 -3.38 8.70
N LEU A 30 -0.72 -3.82 7.75
CA LEU A 30 -1.32 -2.94 6.73
C LEU A 30 -2.18 -1.83 7.36
N GLY A 31 -2.99 -2.15 8.36
CA GLY A 31 -3.79 -1.18 9.10
C GLY A 31 -2.92 -0.14 9.81
N THR A 32 -1.81 -0.59 10.42
CA THR A 32 -0.84 0.31 11.06
C THR A 32 -0.20 1.26 10.06
N VAL A 33 0.17 0.75 8.88
CA VAL A 33 0.73 1.56 7.77
C VAL A 33 -0.29 2.59 7.29
N LEU A 34 -1.54 2.20 7.06
CA LEU A 34 -2.62 3.11 6.66
C LEU A 34 -2.84 4.23 7.67
N VAL A 35 -2.94 3.89 8.96
CA VAL A 35 -3.10 4.89 10.03
C VAL A 35 -1.88 5.82 10.08
N GLY A 36 -0.67 5.28 9.98
CA GLY A 36 0.57 6.04 9.90
C GLY A 36 0.60 7.03 8.75
N MET A 37 0.10 6.64 7.58
CA MET A 37 -0.04 7.52 6.42
C MET A 37 -1.07 8.63 6.65
N PHE A 38 -2.24 8.31 7.22
CA PHE A 38 -3.26 9.32 7.54
C PHE A 38 -2.74 10.38 8.51
N ILE A 39 -1.94 9.97 9.51
CA ILE A 39 -1.32 10.89 10.46
C ILE A 39 -0.22 11.73 9.77
N SER A 40 0.53 11.10 8.86
CA SER A 40 1.70 11.72 8.20
C SER A 40 1.37 12.51 6.92
N ARG A 41 0.09 12.66 6.57
CA ARG A 41 -0.41 13.32 5.34
C ARG A 41 0.13 14.73 5.06
N ARG A 42 0.70 15.40 6.08
CA ARG A 42 1.29 16.75 5.95
C ARG A 42 2.81 16.75 5.69
N LYS A 43 3.46 15.59 5.69
CA LYS A 43 4.92 15.47 5.55
C LYS A 43 5.28 14.71 4.27
N PRO A 44 5.60 15.41 3.16
CA PRO A 44 5.89 14.80 1.86
C PRO A 44 7.00 13.73 1.91
N ALA A 45 8.05 13.97 2.71
CA ALA A 45 9.15 13.02 2.89
C ALA A 45 8.71 11.69 3.52
N VAL A 46 7.73 11.73 4.42
CA VAL A 46 7.18 10.52 5.07
C VAL A 46 6.33 9.73 4.09
N LEU A 47 5.53 10.42 3.27
CA LEU A 47 4.76 9.79 2.19
C LEU A 47 5.66 9.15 1.12
N LEU A 48 6.79 9.79 0.79
CA LEU A 48 7.83 9.23 -0.06
C LEU A 48 8.45 7.97 0.55
N GLY A 49 8.75 8.00 1.85
CA GLY A 49 9.22 6.81 2.58
C GLY A 49 8.23 5.64 2.51
N PHE A 50 6.93 5.91 2.70
CA PHE A 50 5.89 4.89 2.54
C PHE A 50 5.83 4.34 1.11
N LEU A 51 5.90 5.18 0.08
CA LEU A 51 5.93 4.71 -1.31
C LEU A 51 7.17 3.84 -1.61
N VAL A 52 8.34 4.19 -1.06
CA VAL A 52 9.56 3.37 -1.23
C VAL A 52 9.41 2.01 -0.55
N ILE A 53 8.84 1.99 0.66
CA ILE A 53 8.54 0.74 1.39
C ILE A 53 7.53 -0.08 0.60
N ASP A 54 6.49 0.55 0.05
CA ASP A 54 5.48 -0.13 -0.76
C ASP A 54 6.09 -0.82 -1.99
N VAL A 55 6.94 -0.10 -2.73
CA VAL A 55 7.65 -0.65 -3.89
C VAL A 55 8.57 -1.80 -3.48
N LEU A 56 9.29 -1.66 -2.37
CA LEU A 56 10.15 -2.73 -1.83
C LEU A 56 9.35 -4.00 -1.51
N ILE A 57 8.20 -3.86 -0.86
CA ILE A 57 7.33 -4.98 -0.53
C ILE A 57 6.73 -5.59 -1.81
N ILE A 58 6.31 -4.79 -2.80
CA ILE A 58 5.82 -5.30 -4.10
C ILE A 58 6.89 -6.13 -4.82
N VAL A 59 8.14 -5.66 -4.84
CA VAL A 59 9.25 -6.40 -5.45
C VAL A 59 9.56 -7.67 -4.66
N THR A 60 9.35 -7.64 -3.34
CA THR A 60 9.57 -8.80 -2.45
C THR A 60 8.38 -9.76 -2.44
N LEU A 61 7.23 -9.37 -2.97
CA LEU A 61 5.98 -10.13 -2.97
C LEU A 61 6.13 -11.47 -3.70
N GLN A 62 6.89 -11.50 -4.80
CA GLN A 62 7.25 -12.74 -5.49
C GLN A 62 8.09 -13.68 -4.62
N LYS A 63 9.10 -13.15 -3.89
CA LYS A 63 9.92 -13.97 -2.99
C LYS A 63 9.11 -14.50 -1.82
N LEU A 64 8.22 -13.68 -1.28
CA LEU A 64 7.30 -14.07 -0.22
C LEU A 64 6.32 -15.15 -0.69
N HIS A 65 5.81 -15.01 -1.92
CA HIS A 65 4.97 -16.03 -2.54
C HIS A 65 5.72 -17.38 -2.65
N VAL A 66 6.93 -17.37 -3.21
CA VAL A 66 7.75 -18.58 -3.33
C VAL A 66 8.07 -19.19 -1.95
N PHE A 67 8.39 -18.36 -0.95
CA PHE A 67 8.63 -18.83 0.41
C PHE A 67 7.40 -19.51 1.02
N LEU A 68 6.23 -18.89 0.93
CA LEU A 68 4.98 -19.42 1.47
C LEU A 68 4.56 -20.71 0.75
N SER A 69 4.73 -20.79 -0.57
CA SER A 69 4.46 -22.00 -1.35
C SER A 69 5.39 -23.15 -0.97
N MET A 70 6.70 -22.88 -0.78
CA MET A 70 7.66 -23.92 -0.36
C MET A 70 7.42 -24.42 1.08
N ARG A 71 6.81 -23.59 1.94
CA ARG A 71 6.54 -23.91 3.36
C ARG A 71 5.10 -24.33 3.62
N GLN A 72 4.27 -24.40 2.58
CA GLN A 72 2.85 -24.74 2.66
C GLN A 72 2.56 -25.97 3.55
N PRO A 73 3.28 -27.11 3.45
CA PRO A 73 2.97 -28.28 4.28
C PRO A 73 3.08 -27.99 5.78
N GLN A 74 4.14 -27.29 6.18
CA GLN A 74 4.39 -26.92 7.59
C GLN A 74 3.37 -25.88 8.08
N LEU A 75 3.05 -24.89 7.24
CA LEU A 75 2.08 -23.85 7.61
C LEU A 75 0.66 -24.41 7.82
N LEU A 76 0.29 -25.46 7.07
CA LEU A 76 -0.97 -26.19 7.24
C LEU A 76 -0.95 -27.10 8.48
N GLU A 77 0.16 -27.79 8.72
CA GLU A 77 0.36 -28.65 9.89
C GLU A 77 0.27 -27.86 11.20
N ASP A 78 0.91 -26.69 11.24
CA ASP A 78 0.90 -25.77 12.39
C ASP A 78 -0.42 -25.00 12.55
N LYS A 79 -1.39 -25.21 11.63
CA LYS A 79 -2.68 -24.49 11.58
C LYS A 79 -2.53 -22.97 11.56
N ILE A 80 -1.42 -22.47 10.99
CA ILE A 80 -1.14 -21.03 10.82
C ILE A 80 -2.00 -20.44 9.70
N ILE A 81 -2.44 -21.29 8.78
CA ILE A 81 -3.22 -20.95 7.59
C ILE A 81 -4.12 -22.12 7.19
N THR A 82 -5.28 -21.82 6.63
CA THR A 82 -6.26 -22.82 6.19
C THR A 82 -5.95 -23.37 4.78
N LYS A 83 -6.32 -24.62 4.50
CA LYS A 83 -6.09 -25.26 3.18
C LYS A 83 -6.77 -24.53 2.01
N SER A 84 -7.91 -23.88 2.25
CA SER A 84 -8.68 -23.11 1.27
C SER A 84 -7.87 -22.00 0.57
N TYR A 85 -6.72 -21.63 1.12
CA TYR A 85 -5.82 -20.62 0.59
C TYR A 85 -4.79 -21.12 -0.41
N PHE A 86 -4.65 -22.45 -0.59
CA PHE A 86 -3.69 -23.04 -1.52
C PHE A 86 -4.33 -23.84 -2.65
N ASP A 87 -5.65 -24.06 -2.59
CA ASP A 87 -6.37 -24.81 -3.63
C ASP A 87 -6.40 -24.05 -4.99
N ASP A 88 -6.10 -22.75 -5.00
CA ASP A 88 -5.79 -21.95 -6.20
C ASP A 88 -4.31 -21.50 -6.15
N GLU A 89 -3.42 -22.36 -6.64
CA GLU A 89 -1.97 -22.15 -6.68
C GLU A 89 -1.61 -20.78 -7.33
N GLY A 90 -0.92 -19.90 -6.60
CA GLY A 90 -0.34 -18.65 -7.13
C GLY A 90 -1.05 -17.35 -6.76
N LEU A 91 -2.38 -17.36 -6.68
CA LEU A 91 -3.18 -16.13 -6.53
C LEU A 91 -3.23 -15.60 -5.09
N PHE A 92 -3.09 -16.48 -4.11
CA PHE A 92 -3.30 -16.20 -2.69
C PHE A 92 -2.44 -15.05 -2.11
N VAL A 93 -1.11 -15.17 -2.20
CA VAL A 93 -0.18 -14.17 -1.62
C VAL A 93 -0.23 -12.86 -2.40
N MET A 94 -0.39 -12.96 -3.72
CA MET A 94 -0.49 -11.79 -4.59
C MET A 94 -1.77 -10.99 -4.32
N PHE A 95 -2.89 -11.64 -4.00
CA PHE A 95 -4.15 -10.94 -3.75
C PHE A 95 -4.24 -10.34 -2.34
N ILE A 96 -3.92 -11.11 -1.30
CA ILE A 96 -4.10 -10.66 0.09
C ILE A 96 -3.11 -9.56 0.47
N ILE A 97 -1.90 -9.59 -0.09
CA ILE A 97 -0.89 -8.58 0.20
C ILE A 97 -0.90 -7.52 -0.90
N GLY A 98 -0.94 -7.93 -2.17
CA GLY A 98 -0.83 -7.01 -3.29
C GLY A 98 -2.00 -6.03 -3.42
N VAL A 99 -3.24 -6.44 -3.15
CA VAL A 99 -4.40 -5.54 -3.28
C VAL A 99 -4.39 -4.45 -2.18
N PRO A 100 -4.24 -4.77 -0.89
CA PRO A 100 -4.14 -3.73 0.14
C PRO A 100 -2.94 -2.81 -0.06
N MET A 101 -1.76 -3.36 -0.39
CA MET A 101 -0.55 -2.59 -0.71
C MET A 101 -0.76 -1.63 -1.88
N PHE A 102 -1.45 -2.07 -2.92
CA PHE A 102 -1.78 -1.23 -4.06
C PHE A 102 -2.69 -0.06 -3.66
N VAL A 103 -3.70 -0.30 -2.82
CA VAL A 103 -4.58 0.75 -2.29
C VAL A 103 -3.81 1.75 -1.44
N VAL A 104 -2.93 1.26 -0.55
CA VAL A 104 -2.02 2.08 0.27
C VAL A 104 -1.17 2.97 -0.63
N GLY A 105 -0.47 2.40 -1.62
CA GLY A 105 0.38 3.14 -2.54
C GLY A 105 -0.39 4.17 -3.37
N MET A 106 -1.59 3.84 -3.84
CA MET A 106 -2.46 4.80 -4.54
C MET A 106 -2.82 5.99 -3.65
N VAL A 107 -3.23 5.74 -2.40
CA VAL A 107 -3.59 6.80 -1.44
C VAL A 107 -2.36 7.66 -1.11
N ALA A 108 -1.19 7.05 -0.90
CA ALA A 108 0.07 7.76 -0.67
C ALA A 108 0.42 8.68 -1.85
N GLY A 109 0.32 8.15 -3.07
CA GLY A 109 0.60 8.89 -4.30
C GLY A 109 -0.34 10.10 -4.48
N LEU A 110 -1.64 9.91 -4.25
CA LEU A 110 -2.61 11.00 -4.30
C LEU A 110 -2.29 12.10 -3.28
N TYR A 111 -1.96 11.73 -2.03
CA TYR A 111 -1.57 12.71 -1.01
C TYR A 111 -0.30 13.47 -1.39
N LEU A 112 0.67 12.81 -2.02
CA LEU A 112 1.89 13.44 -2.50
C LEU A 112 1.62 14.45 -3.62
N ILE A 113 0.80 14.08 -4.61
CA ILE A 113 0.41 14.98 -5.70
C ILE A 113 -0.27 16.23 -5.14
N ILE A 114 -1.23 16.06 -4.22
CA ILE A 114 -1.93 17.17 -3.58
C ILE A 114 -0.95 18.05 -2.79
N GLY A 115 -0.03 17.44 -2.02
CA GLY A 115 0.97 18.17 -1.25
C GLY A 115 1.93 18.98 -2.12
N ILE A 116 2.37 18.42 -3.26
CA ILE A 116 3.21 19.13 -4.24
C ILE A 116 2.46 20.32 -4.84
N ILE A 117 1.19 20.15 -5.22
CA ILE A 117 0.37 21.22 -5.77
C ILE A 117 0.26 22.39 -4.78
N PHE A 118 -0.03 22.13 -3.51
CA PHE A 118 -0.10 23.17 -2.49
C PHE A 118 1.24 23.89 -2.30
N ASN A 119 2.36 23.16 -2.23
CA ASN A 119 3.69 23.77 -2.13
C ASN A 119 4.02 24.65 -3.34
N ILE A 120 3.67 24.24 -4.56
CA ILE A 120 3.89 25.06 -5.77
C ILE A 120 3.10 26.37 -5.69
N PHE A 121 1.84 26.32 -5.22
CA PHE A 121 1.05 27.53 -5.04
C PHE A 121 1.65 28.48 -4.00
N ASP A 122 2.15 27.94 -2.89
CA ASP A 122 2.73 28.73 -1.81
C ASP A 122 4.04 29.42 -2.25
N VAL A 123 4.94 28.66 -2.87
CA VAL A 123 6.19 29.20 -3.45
C VAL A 123 5.88 30.26 -4.52
N ASN A 124 4.87 30.05 -5.37
CA ASN A 124 4.48 31.05 -6.36
C ASN A 124 3.92 32.33 -5.72
N ALA A 125 3.25 32.24 -4.57
CA ALA A 125 2.79 33.41 -3.83
C ALA A 125 3.98 34.18 -3.23
N GLU A 126 4.94 33.48 -2.61
CA GLU A 126 6.16 34.09 -2.07
C GLU A 126 6.99 34.79 -3.16
N VAL A 127 7.18 34.13 -4.31
CA VAL A 127 7.92 34.71 -5.45
C VAL A 127 7.21 35.97 -5.98
N LYS A 128 5.87 36.01 -5.99
CA LYS A 128 5.12 37.22 -6.38
C LYS A 128 5.33 38.36 -5.39
N ILE A 129 5.33 38.07 -4.09
CA ILE A 129 5.59 39.07 -3.03
C ILE A 129 7.00 39.62 -3.15
N LEU A 130 8.01 38.76 -3.33
CA LEU A 130 9.41 39.16 -3.49
C LEU A 130 9.62 40.03 -4.74
N LYS A 131 9.02 39.67 -5.88
CA LYS A 131 9.08 40.50 -7.10
C LYS A 131 8.38 41.85 -6.93
N ALA A 132 7.28 41.90 -6.17
CA ALA A 132 6.59 43.16 -5.86
C ALA A 132 7.42 44.06 -4.93
N GLN A 133 8.16 43.49 -3.98
CA GLN A 133 9.08 44.24 -3.12
C GLN A 133 10.29 44.78 -3.88
N GLN A 134 10.90 43.98 -4.78
CA GLN A 134 12.02 44.45 -5.62
C GLN A 134 11.62 45.65 -6.49
N LYS A 135 10.45 45.60 -7.15
CA LYS A 135 9.92 46.72 -7.93
C LYS A 135 9.61 47.98 -7.13
N LYS A 136 9.49 47.90 -5.80
CA LYS A 136 9.19 49.03 -4.93
C LYS A 136 10.47 49.70 -4.39
N ASN A 137 11.61 49.01 -4.50
CA ASN A 137 12.92 49.47 -4.06
C ASN A 137 13.80 49.97 -5.22
N GLU A 138 13.37 49.77 -6.46
CA GLU A 138 13.84 50.45 -7.68
C GLU A 138 13.04 51.72 -7.92
#